data_AF-A0A2H0VA96-F1
#
_entry.id   AF-A0A2H0VA96-F1
#
_cell.length_a   1.000
_cell.length_b   1.000
_cell.length_c   1.000
_cell.angle_alpha   90.00
_cell.angle_beta   90.00
_cell.angle_gamma   90.00
#
_symmetry.space_group_name_H-M   'P 1'
#
loop_
_entity.id
_entity.type
_entity.pdbx_description
1 polymer ?
#
loop_
_entity_poly.entity_id
_entity_poly.type
_entity_poly.pdbx_seq_one_letter_code
_entity_poly.pdbx_strand_id
1 'polypeptide(L)'
;MKIKTSTLKAWFLFLIVGMMFFSQVNLMYAQTTAADYLDSGAEKSIKDYLCTPKDSNGEGQTLFECIDRIYKFTIAFASAVGVLFITVAGWVYMSAEGNQESVDKAKNILTTTIISLIILLGGYVLLKGINPDLVQLRQIQPLDAGPEAAAPASAVVTLGAQGIDPETIPPVAANTDGTCPEPDINYRLADSSMNAATCYTSTCDNYSAAIQSAANKINISGVDEVALIKAIMINESACAVNAQSNSTIPSCGLMQLQPDTASRFKSVCGVPDSTNITCSWLKNSTNAAASICMGAKYLEELSTSRYCGTAIVDIAAGYNGGTKACNASKDCPGKKAWECLYDNTDHTQCNTGYKQTRNYSPKVAGCYNYYN
;
A
#
# COMPACT_ATOMS: atom_id res chain seq x y z
N MET A 1 -22.56 -49.69 -19.19
CA MET A 1 -22.22 -48.42 -19.86
C MET A 1 -20.69 -48.24 -19.80
N LYS A 2 -19.96 -48.44 -20.90
CA LYS A 2 -18.49 -48.28 -20.93
C LYS A 2 -18.16 -46.79 -21.07
N ILE A 3 -17.78 -46.15 -19.96
CA ILE A 3 -17.29 -44.76 -19.99
C ILE A 3 -15.94 -44.78 -20.73
N LYS A 4 -15.82 -44.05 -21.83
CA LYS A 4 -14.56 -43.93 -22.58
C LYS A 4 -13.49 -43.33 -21.65
N THR A 5 -12.32 -43.95 -21.59
CA THR A 5 -11.22 -43.50 -20.73
C THR A 5 -10.74 -42.07 -21.05
N SER A 6 -11.04 -41.53 -22.25
CA SER A 6 -10.73 -40.14 -22.57
C SER A 6 -11.72 -39.15 -21.94
N THR A 7 -13.00 -39.50 -21.77
CA THR A 7 -13.96 -38.62 -21.07
C THR A 7 -13.68 -38.62 -19.58
N LEU A 8 -13.32 -39.76 -18.99
CA LEU A 8 -12.94 -39.84 -17.57
C LEU A 8 -11.70 -38.97 -17.26
N LYS A 9 -10.69 -38.96 -18.15
CA LYS A 9 -9.50 -38.09 -18.00
C LYS A 9 -9.84 -36.61 -18.10
N ALA A 10 -10.73 -36.22 -19.01
CA ALA A 10 -11.19 -34.83 -19.14
C ALA A 10 -11.93 -34.36 -17.88
N TRP A 11 -12.83 -35.21 -17.33
CA TRP A 11 -13.52 -34.92 -16.07
C TRP A 11 -12.56 -34.83 -14.87
N PHE A 12 -11.57 -35.72 -14.79
CA PHE A 12 -10.57 -35.69 -13.71
C PHE A 12 -9.68 -34.45 -13.77
N LEU A 13 -9.29 -34.02 -14.98
CA LEU A 13 -8.53 -32.78 -15.18
C LEU A 13 -9.38 -31.55 -14.80
N PHE A 14 -10.67 -31.55 -15.16
CA PHE A 14 -11.60 -30.48 -14.79
C PHE A 14 -11.82 -30.38 -13.27
N LEU A 15 -11.83 -31.53 -12.59
CA LEU A 15 -12.00 -31.61 -11.13
C LEU A 15 -10.73 -31.13 -10.38
N ILE A 16 -9.54 -31.47 -10.89
CA ILE A 16 -8.26 -30.99 -10.34
C ILE A 16 -8.08 -29.49 -10.55
N VAL A 17 -8.38 -28.98 -11.75
CA VAL A 17 -8.38 -27.54 -12.03
C VAL A 17 -9.43 -26.85 -11.16
N GLY A 18 -10.66 -27.40 -11.05
CA GLY A 18 -11.69 -26.89 -10.15
C GLY A 18 -11.24 -26.82 -8.68
N MET A 19 -10.56 -27.85 -8.16
CA MET A 19 -10.04 -27.86 -6.78
C MET A 19 -8.87 -26.88 -6.57
N MET A 20 -7.99 -26.70 -7.56
CA MET A 20 -6.92 -25.69 -7.52
C MET A 20 -7.48 -24.25 -7.58
N PHE A 21 -8.60 -24.05 -8.27
CA PHE A 21 -9.33 -22.77 -8.24
C PHE A 21 -10.04 -22.57 -6.90
N PHE A 22 -10.69 -23.59 -6.34
CA PHE A 22 -11.37 -23.54 -5.03
C PHE A 22 -10.41 -23.26 -3.85
N SER A 23 -9.16 -23.74 -3.91
CA SER A 23 -8.18 -23.47 -2.84
C SER A 23 -7.73 -22.00 -2.77
N GLN A 24 -7.84 -21.24 -3.87
CA GLN A 24 -7.52 -19.80 -3.91
C GLN A 24 -8.69 -18.92 -3.41
N VAL A 25 -9.92 -19.45 -3.34
CA VAL A 25 -11.11 -18.68 -2.95
C VAL A 25 -11.28 -18.60 -1.42
N ASN A 26 -10.61 -19.46 -0.65
CA ASN A 26 -10.67 -19.44 0.83
C ASN A 26 -10.01 -18.20 1.47
N LEU A 27 -9.38 -17.31 0.69
CA LEU A 27 -8.82 -16.05 1.19
C LEU A 27 -9.76 -14.83 0.95
N MET A 28 -10.90 -15.00 0.29
CA MET A 28 -11.87 -13.92 0.11
C MET A 28 -13.23 -14.32 0.67
N TYR A 29 -13.47 -13.83 1.90
CA TYR A 29 -14.75 -13.66 2.61
C TYR A 29 -15.30 -14.84 3.42
N ALA A 30 -15.04 -14.80 4.74
CA ALA A 30 -16.09 -14.78 5.77
C ALA A 30 -15.50 -14.42 7.14
N GLN A 31 -15.13 -13.16 7.36
CA GLN A 31 -15.07 -12.58 8.70
C GLN A 31 -15.86 -11.27 8.68
N THR A 32 -17.18 -11.38 8.80
CA THR A 32 -17.98 -10.27 9.33
C THR A 32 -18.20 -10.56 10.80
N THR A 33 -17.70 -9.67 11.66
CA THR A 33 -17.99 -9.74 13.09
C THR A 33 -19.38 -9.17 13.33
N ALA A 34 -20.03 -9.59 14.42
CA ALA A 34 -21.38 -9.11 14.77
C ALA A 34 -21.48 -7.58 14.95
N ALA A 35 -20.34 -6.88 15.07
CA ALA A 35 -20.28 -5.41 15.13
C ALA A 35 -20.59 -4.73 13.79
N ASP A 36 -20.30 -5.36 12.64
CA ASP A 36 -20.60 -4.78 11.32
C ASP A 36 -22.08 -4.90 10.93
N TYR A 37 -22.80 -5.88 11.49
CA TYR A 37 -24.20 -6.16 11.13
C TYR A 37 -25.19 -5.09 11.62
N LEU A 38 -24.77 -4.27 12.60
CA LEU A 38 -25.59 -3.19 13.17
C LEU A 38 -25.37 -1.82 12.49
N ASP A 39 -24.29 -1.67 11.70
CA ASP A 39 -24.00 -0.46 10.89
C ASP A 39 -24.14 -0.69 9.37
N SER A 40 -24.35 -1.94 8.94
CA SER A 40 -24.57 -2.29 7.53
C SER A 40 -26.05 -2.14 7.13
N GLY A 41 -26.54 -0.91 7.09
CA GLY A 41 -27.77 -0.63 6.34
C GLY A 41 -27.55 -0.95 4.86
N ALA A 42 -28.60 -1.39 4.15
CA ALA A 42 -28.57 -1.62 2.69
C ALA A 42 -27.97 -0.42 1.93
N GLU A 43 -28.12 0.78 2.47
CA GLU A 43 -27.58 2.04 1.95
C GLU A 43 -26.05 2.06 1.84
N LYS A 44 -25.30 1.45 2.77
CA LYS A 44 -23.83 1.43 2.74
C LYS A 44 -23.31 0.47 1.66
N SER A 45 -23.90 -0.72 1.57
CA SER A 45 -23.60 -1.65 0.46
C SER A 45 -24.02 -1.08 -0.90
N ILE A 46 -25.16 -0.40 -1.01
CA ILE A 46 -25.61 0.22 -2.26
C ILE A 46 -24.63 1.33 -2.70
N LYS A 47 -24.11 2.14 -1.77
CA LYS A 47 -23.11 3.20 -2.07
C LYS A 47 -21.77 2.65 -2.59
N ASP A 48 -21.39 1.44 -2.19
CA ASP A 48 -20.17 0.79 -2.66
C ASP A 48 -20.32 0.20 -4.09
N TYR A 49 -21.55 -0.04 -4.54
CA TYR A 49 -21.84 -0.62 -5.86
C TYR A 49 -22.42 0.38 -6.87
N LEU A 50 -23.08 1.46 -6.42
CA LEU A 50 -23.60 2.48 -7.31
C LEU A 50 -22.61 3.65 -7.47
N CYS A 51 -22.52 4.11 -8.71
CA CYS A 51 -21.92 5.38 -9.06
C CYS A 51 -22.92 6.52 -8.77
N THR A 52 -23.22 6.75 -7.49
CA THR A 52 -24.02 7.92 -7.06
C THR A 52 -23.10 9.11 -6.83
N PRO A 53 -23.41 10.31 -7.33
CA PRO A 53 -22.68 11.53 -6.96
C PRO A 53 -22.53 11.63 -5.44
N LYS A 54 -21.32 11.98 -4.97
CA LYS A 54 -21.10 12.28 -3.55
C LYS A 54 -21.61 13.70 -3.36
N ASP A 55 -22.67 13.84 -2.59
CA ASP A 55 -23.15 15.17 -2.23
C ASP A 55 -22.19 15.78 -1.20
N SER A 56 -21.66 16.96 -1.54
CA SER A 56 -20.92 17.91 -0.68
C SER A 56 -19.44 17.58 -0.42
N ASN A 57 -18.57 18.00 -1.35
CA ASN A 57 -17.31 18.75 -1.12
C ASN A 57 -16.36 18.76 -2.33
N GLY A 58 -16.88 18.97 -3.55
CA GLY A 58 -16.08 19.46 -4.69
C GLY A 58 -15.08 18.49 -5.33
N GLU A 59 -14.89 17.27 -4.82
CA GLU A 59 -14.13 16.24 -5.55
C GLU A 59 -15.08 15.53 -6.54
N GLY A 60 -14.99 15.90 -7.82
CA GLY A 60 -15.69 15.19 -8.87
C GLY A 60 -15.28 13.71 -8.88
N GLN A 61 -16.25 12.80 -8.81
CA GLN A 61 -15.96 11.37 -8.93
C GLN A 61 -15.29 11.11 -10.27
N THR A 62 -14.20 10.38 -10.19
CA THR A 62 -13.42 10.06 -11.38
C THR A 62 -14.16 8.99 -12.18
N LEU A 63 -14.16 9.10 -13.51
CA LEU A 63 -14.77 8.09 -14.39
C LEU A 63 -14.28 6.67 -14.02
N PHE A 64 -13.03 6.55 -13.58
CA PHE A 64 -12.40 5.31 -13.19
C PHE A 64 -12.97 4.72 -11.89
N GLU A 65 -13.25 5.54 -10.87
CA GLU A 65 -13.96 5.10 -9.66
C GLU A 65 -15.37 4.61 -9.99
N CYS A 66 -16.04 5.28 -10.93
CA CYS A 66 -17.34 4.85 -11.44
C CYS A 66 -17.25 3.48 -12.14
N ILE A 67 -16.25 3.29 -13.01
CA ILE A 67 -16.07 2.02 -13.73
C ILE A 67 -15.68 0.89 -12.76
N ASP A 68 -14.82 1.13 -11.76
CA ASP A 68 -14.46 0.13 -10.74
C ASP A 68 -15.70 -0.34 -9.95
N ARG A 69 -16.57 0.59 -9.54
CA ARG A 69 -17.83 0.24 -8.86
C ARG A 69 -18.80 -0.51 -9.76
N ILE A 70 -18.93 -0.10 -11.02
CA ILE A 70 -19.75 -0.82 -12.02
C ILE A 70 -19.20 -2.23 -12.25
N TYR A 71 -17.88 -2.39 -12.28
CA TYR A 71 -17.24 -3.70 -12.43
C TYR A 71 -17.55 -4.61 -11.23
N LYS A 72 -17.43 -4.11 -10.00
CA LYS A 72 -17.79 -4.85 -8.78
C LYS A 72 -19.29 -5.18 -8.73
N PHE A 73 -20.14 -4.24 -9.12
CA PHE A 73 -21.59 -4.43 -9.21
C PHE A 73 -21.95 -5.50 -10.24
N THR A 74 -21.36 -5.48 -11.43
CA THR A 74 -21.66 -6.46 -12.49
C THR A 74 -21.26 -7.86 -12.09
N ILE A 75 -20.17 -8.05 -11.36
CA ILE A 75 -19.78 -9.36 -10.79
C ILE A 75 -20.79 -9.82 -9.74
N ALA A 76 -21.18 -8.95 -8.80
CA ALA A 76 -22.16 -9.27 -7.76
C ALA A 76 -23.56 -9.55 -8.35
N PHE A 77 -23.98 -8.77 -9.34
CA PHE A 77 -25.25 -8.94 -10.03
C PHE A 77 -25.27 -10.22 -10.88
N ALA A 78 -24.22 -10.48 -11.67
CA ALA A 78 -24.14 -11.67 -12.51
C ALA A 78 -24.08 -12.96 -11.67
N SER A 79 -23.44 -12.93 -10.51
CA SER A 79 -23.44 -14.08 -9.59
C SER A 79 -24.82 -14.34 -9.00
N ALA A 80 -25.55 -13.32 -8.55
CA ALA A 80 -26.92 -13.45 -8.06
C ALA A 80 -27.89 -13.98 -9.14
N VAL A 81 -27.81 -13.42 -10.35
CA VAL A 81 -28.62 -13.85 -11.51
C VAL A 81 -28.24 -15.27 -11.94
N GLY A 82 -26.96 -15.64 -11.87
CA GLY A 82 -26.48 -17.00 -12.15
C GLY A 82 -27.12 -18.05 -11.24
N VAL A 83 -27.19 -17.78 -9.93
CA VAL A 83 -27.86 -18.67 -8.97
C VAL A 83 -29.35 -18.84 -9.30
N LEU A 84 -30.02 -17.76 -9.71
CA LEU A 84 -31.42 -17.81 -10.12
C LEU A 84 -31.61 -18.68 -11.36
N PHE A 85 -30.78 -18.52 -12.40
CA PHE A 85 -30.88 -19.33 -13.61
C PHE A 85 -30.56 -20.81 -13.38
N ILE A 86 -29.62 -21.12 -12.48
CA ILE A 86 -29.35 -22.51 -12.06
C ILE A 86 -30.59 -23.10 -11.38
N THR A 87 -31.26 -22.33 -10.52
CA THR A 87 -32.49 -22.76 -9.83
C THR A 87 -33.63 -23.00 -10.82
N VAL A 88 -33.83 -22.08 -11.77
CA VAL A 88 -34.84 -22.22 -12.83
C VAL A 88 -34.53 -23.42 -13.73
N ALA A 89 -33.27 -23.64 -14.10
CA ALA A 89 -32.85 -24.81 -14.88
C ALA A 89 -33.14 -26.12 -14.13
N GLY A 90 -32.86 -26.16 -12.83
CA GLY A 90 -33.18 -27.30 -11.97
C GLY A 90 -34.67 -27.59 -11.92
N TRP A 91 -35.49 -26.56 -11.76
CA TRP A 91 -36.95 -26.69 -11.76
C TRP A 91 -37.49 -27.21 -13.10
N VAL A 92 -37.09 -26.60 -14.22
CA VAL A 92 -37.50 -27.02 -15.57
C VAL A 92 -37.07 -28.45 -15.88
N TYR A 93 -35.89 -28.86 -15.38
CA TYR A 93 -35.42 -30.24 -15.53
C TYR A 93 -36.31 -31.23 -14.77
N MET A 94 -36.67 -30.92 -13.53
CA MET A 94 -37.51 -31.78 -12.69
C MET A 94 -38.96 -31.86 -13.19
N SER A 95 -39.50 -30.76 -13.75
CA SER A 95 -40.87 -30.70 -14.26
C SER A 95 -41.01 -31.15 -15.72
N ALA A 96 -39.96 -31.71 -16.33
CA ALA A 96 -39.98 -32.04 -17.76
C ALA A 96 -40.81 -33.29 -18.12
N GLU A 97 -41.16 -34.15 -17.14
CA GLU A 97 -42.01 -35.34 -17.32
C GLU A 97 -41.62 -36.25 -18.52
N GLY A 98 -40.34 -36.26 -18.93
CA GLY A 98 -39.85 -37.02 -20.08
C GLY A 98 -39.96 -36.33 -21.44
N ASN A 99 -40.47 -35.09 -21.51
CA ASN A 99 -40.39 -34.25 -22.70
C ASN A 99 -38.92 -33.88 -22.97
N GLN A 100 -38.36 -34.43 -24.04
CA GLN A 100 -36.97 -34.19 -24.43
C GLN A 100 -36.68 -32.72 -24.74
N GLU A 101 -37.65 -31.98 -25.26
CA GLU A 101 -37.50 -30.55 -25.53
C GLU A 101 -37.27 -29.75 -24.23
N SER A 102 -38.01 -30.09 -23.16
CA SER A 102 -37.88 -29.43 -21.86
C SER A 102 -36.59 -29.80 -21.15
N VAL A 103 -36.17 -31.07 -21.27
CA VAL A 103 -34.87 -31.55 -20.75
C VAL A 103 -33.72 -30.83 -21.45
N ASP A 104 -33.75 -30.71 -22.77
CA ASP A 104 -32.69 -30.06 -23.53
C ASP A 104 -32.67 -28.55 -23.29
N LYS A 105 -33.84 -27.92 -23.11
CA LYS A 105 -33.93 -26.53 -22.66
C LYS A 105 -33.27 -26.31 -21.30
N ALA A 106 -33.57 -27.16 -20.32
CA ALA A 106 -32.97 -27.06 -18.99
C ALA A 106 -31.44 -27.23 -19.02
N LYS A 107 -30.94 -28.23 -19.77
CA LYS A 107 -29.51 -28.43 -19.98
C LYS A 107 -28.85 -27.23 -20.63
N ASN A 108 -29.50 -26.62 -21.64
CA ASN A 108 -28.96 -25.45 -22.31
C ASN A 108 -28.83 -24.25 -21.36
N ILE A 109 -29.87 -23.96 -20.56
CA ILE A 109 -29.82 -22.91 -19.52
C ILE A 109 -28.69 -23.18 -18.52
N LEU A 110 -28.55 -24.41 -18.05
CA LEU A 110 -27.50 -24.78 -17.10
C LEU A 110 -26.09 -24.61 -17.70
N THR A 111 -25.88 -25.11 -18.92
CA THR A 111 -24.56 -25.11 -19.57
C THR A 111 -24.12 -23.68 -19.92
N THR A 112 -25.04 -22.87 -20.46
CA THR A 112 -24.77 -21.46 -20.77
C THR A 112 -24.47 -20.64 -19.52
N THR A 113 -25.23 -20.84 -18.43
CA THR A 113 -25.01 -20.15 -17.15
C THR A 113 -23.64 -20.49 -16.56
N ILE A 114 -23.25 -21.77 -16.56
CA ILE A 114 -21.96 -22.21 -16.03
C ILE A 114 -20.81 -21.62 -16.86
N ILE A 115 -20.91 -21.64 -18.19
CA ILE A 115 -19.88 -21.06 -19.07
C ILE A 115 -19.74 -19.55 -18.80
N SER A 116 -20.84 -18.81 -18.66
CA SER A 116 -20.78 -17.39 -18.34
C SER A 116 -20.12 -17.11 -16.99
N LEU A 117 -20.41 -17.90 -15.95
CA LEU A 117 -19.76 -17.77 -14.64
C LEU A 117 -18.27 -18.08 -14.71
N ILE A 118 -17.87 -19.12 -15.46
CA ILE A 118 -16.47 -19.47 -15.66
C ILE A 118 -15.73 -18.36 -16.41
N ILE A 119 -16.34 -17.76 -17.43
CA ILE A 119 -15.71 -16.65 -18.17
C ILE A 119 -15.57 -15.43 -17.26
N LEU A 120 -16.58 -15.11 -16.46
CA LEU A 120 -16.58 -13.94 -15.58
C LEU A 120 -15.55 -14.08 -14.44
N LEU A 121 -15.56 -15.21 -13.74
CA LEU A 121 -14.61 -15.51 -12.65
C LEU A 121 -13.20 -15.81 -13.20
N GLY A 122 -13.13 -16.56 -14.29
CA GLY A 122 -11.87 -16.88 -14.97
C GLY A 122 -11.20 -15.64 -15.52
N GLY A 123 -11.96 -14.70 -16.10
CA GLY A 123 -11.46 -13.39 -16.53
C GLY A 123 -10.85 -12.61 -15.37
N TYR A 124 -11.54 -12.54 -14.22
CA TYR A 124 -11.03 -11.89 -13.02
C TYR A 124 -9.73 -12.52 -12.52
N VAL A 125 -9.68 -13.86 -12.42
CA VAL A 125 -8.49 -14.59 -11.96
C VAL A 125 -7.33 -14.45 -12.95
N LEU A 126 -7.59 -14.49 -14.25
CA LEU A 126 -6.56 -14.30 -15.28
C LEU A 126 -6.01 -12.87 -15.25
N LEU A 127 -6.86 -11.86 -15.16
CA LEU A 127 -6.45 -10.46 -15.03
C LEU A 127 -5.58 -10.28 -13.78
N LYS A 128 -6.06 -10.77 -12.62
CA LYS A 128 -5.33 -10.70 -11.35
C LYS A 128 -4.00 -11.48 -11.36
N GLY A 129 -3.97 -12.63 -12.03
CA GLY A 129 -2.80 -13.49 -12.12
C GLY A 129 -1.71 -12.95 -13.05
N ILE A 130 -2.08 -12.26 -14.13
CA ILE A 130 -1.12 -11.62 -15.04
C ILE A 130 -0.57 -10.34 -14.40
N ASN A 131 -1.46 -9.48 -13.90
CA ASN A 131 -1.08 -8.28 -13.17
C ASN A 131 -2.27 -7.83 -12.31
N PRO A 132 -2.16 -7.82 -10.97
CA PRO A 132 -3.23 -7.39 -10.08
C PRO A 132 -3.68 -5.93 -10.34
N ASP A 133 -2.87 -5.14 -11.03
CA ASP A 133 -3.18 -3.78 -11.42
C ASP A 133 -4.21 -3.69 -12.56
N LEU A 134 -4.39 -4.76 -13.34
CA LEU A 134 -5.37 -4.77 -14.45
C LEU A 134 -6.81 -4.83 -13.96
N VAL A 135 -7.02 -5.28 -12.72
CA VAL A 135 -8.32 -5.30 -12.05
C VAL A 135 -8.54 -4.07 -11.17
N GLN A 136 -7.51 -3.25 -10.97
CA GLN A 136 -7.62 -1.95 -10.32
C GLN A 136 -7.61 -0.86 -11.39
N LEU A 137 -8.80 -0.39 -11.79
CA LEU A 137 -8.92 0.67 -12.79
C LEU A 137 -8.43 2.00 -12.19
N ARG A 138 -7.14 2.29 -12.40
CA ARG A 138 -6.54 3.56 -12.05
C ARG A 138 -6.81 4.60 -13.13
N GLN A 139 -6.86 5.86 -12.73
CA GLN A 139 -6.97 6.95 -13.69
C GLN A 139 -5.74 7.00 -14.60
N ILE A 140 -5.93 6.86 -15.90
CA ILE A 140 -4.95 7.35 -16.87
C ILE A 140 -5.19 8.86 -16.94
N GLN A 141 -4.32 9.67 -16.34
CA GLN A 141 -4.44 11.11 -16.49
C GLN A 141 -4.28 11.46 -17.97
N PRO A 142 -5.24 12.18 -18.58
CA PRO A 142 -4.97 12.91 -19.80
C PRO A 142 -3.82 13.89 -19.52
N LEU A 143 -2.97 14.14 -20.52
CA LEU A 143 -2.11 15.32 -20.57
C LEU A 143 -3.01 16.55 -20.62
N ASP A 144 -3.59 16.95 -19.49
CA ASP A 144 -4.34 18.18 -19.39
C ASP A 144 -3.32 19.32 -19.42
N ALA A 145 -3.23 19.94 -20.60
CA ALA A 145 -2.65 21.26 -20.76
C ALA A 145 -3.31 22.17 -19.71
N GLY A 146 -2.50 22.61 -18.74
CA GLY A 146 -3.00 23.34 -17.59
C GLY A 146 -3.78 24.59 -17.99
N PRO A 147 -4.88 24.91 -17.29
CA PRO A 147 -5.29 26.29 -17.17
C PRO A 147 -4.43 26.93 -16.07
N GLU A 148 -3.64 27.92 -16.49
CA GLU A 148 -3.07 28.92 -15.61
C GLU A 148 -4.18 29.70 -14.88
N ALA A 149 -3.89 30.10 -13.63
CA ALA A 149 -4.69 30.91 -12.69
C ALA A 149 -5.84 30.18 -11.96
N ALA A 150 -6.09 30.38 -10.66
CA ALA A 150 -5.61 31.35 -9.70
C ALA A 150 -5.56 30.69 -8.31
N ALA A 151 -4.57 31.06 -7.52
CA ALA A 151 -4.49 30.68 -6.12
C ALA A 151 -5.67 31.27 -5.34
N PRO A 152 -6.37 30.49 -4.48
CA PRO A 152 -7.05 31.09 -3.35
C PRO A 152 -6.04 31.32 -2.23
N ALA A 153 -6.07 32.55 -1.72
CA ALA A 153 -5.33 32.97 -0.55
C ALA A 153 -5.74 32.16 0.69
N SER A 154 -4.72 31.81 1.49
CA SER A 154 -4.78 31.63 2.95
C SER A 154 -5.82 30.64 3.50
N ALA A 155 -5.43 29.37 3.52
CA ALA A 155 -5.63 28.54 4.71
C ALA A 155 -4.25 28.00 5.11
N VAL A 156 -3.51 28.80 5.89
CA VAL A 156 -2.37 28.28 6.65
C VAL A 156 -2.98 27.37 7.72
N VAL A 157 -3.17 26.10 7.38
CA VAL A 157 -3.22 25.06 8.39
C VAL A 157 -1.79 24.89 8.85
N THR A 158 -1.45 25.58 9.94
CA THR A 158 -0.24 25.30 10.72
C THR A 158 -0.40 23.92 11.35
N LEU A 159 -0.15 22.87 10.58
CA LEU A 159 0.32 21.60 11.15
C LEU A 159 1.81 21.81 11.40
N GLY A 160 2.13 22.16 12.65
CA GLY A 160 3.49 22.39 13.10
C GLY A 160 4.35 21.15 12.89
N ALA A 161 5.03 21.09 11.75
CA ALA A 161 6.32 20.43 11.64
C ALA A 161 7.31 21.24 12.49
N GLN A 162 7.39 20.93 13.79
CA GLN A 162 8.56 21.31 14.56
C GLN A 162 9.71 20.42 14.11
N GLY A 163 10.41 20.84 13.06
CA GLY A 163 11.79 20.44 12.83
C GLY A 163 12.62 20.99 13.99
N ILE A 164 12.82 20.18 15.02
CA ILE A 164 13.85 20.44 16.02
C ILE A 164 15.12 19.75 15.55
N ASP A 165 16.17 20.57 15.45
CA ASP A 165 17.55 20.20 15.15
C ASP A 165 18.02 19.07 16.09
N PRO A 166 18.60 17.94 15.60
CA PRO A 166 18.88 16.77 16.43
C PRO A 166 19.98 16.94 17.49
N GLU A 167 20.73 18.04 17.50
CA GLU A 167 22.01 18.08 18.23
C GLU A 167 22.00 18.87 19.55
N THR A 168 20.88 19.46 20.00
CA THR A 168 20.90 20.33 21.20
C THR A 168 19.76 20.20 22.22
N ILE A 169 18.92 19.15 22.15
CA ILE A 169 17.92 18.93 23.22
C ILE A 169 18.60 18.28 24.43
N PRO A 170 18.65 18.95 25.61
CA PRO A 170 19.21 18.36 26.81
C PRO A 170 18.46 17.07 27.20
N PRO A 171 19.14 16.07 27.78
CA PRO A 171 18.50 14.83 28.20
C PRO A 171 17.33 15.12 29.14
N VAL A 172 16.14 14.60 28.80
CA VAL A 172 15.01 14.61 29.73
C VAL A 172 15.33 13.63 30.84
N ALA A 173 15.27 14.08 32.10
CA ALA A 173 15.46 13.19 33.24
C ALA A 173 14.42 12.07 33.20
N ALA A 174 14.82 10.84 33.53
CA ALA A 174 13.87 9.77 33.77
C ALA A 174 12.85 10.21 34.83
N ASN A 175 11.64 9.67 34.76
CA ASN A 175 10.65 9.82 35.82
C ASN A 175 11.26 9.39 37.17
N THR A 176 10.64 9.79 38.28
CA THR A 176 11.13 9.46 39.63
C THR A 176 11.23 7.95 39.91
N ASP A 177 10.63 7.11 39.06
CA ASP A 177 10.70 5.65 39.09
C ASP A 177 11.75 5.05 38.11
N GLY A 178 12.55 5.90 37.43
CA GLY A 178 13.55 5.50 36.45
C GLY A 178 13.00 5.26 35.04
N THR A 179 11.71 5.45 34.79
CA THR A 179 11.13 5.23 33.46
C THR A 179 11.29 6.44 32.53
N CYS A 180 11.61 6.18 31.26
CA CYS A 180 11.52 7.24 30.25
C CYS A 180 10.07 7.50 29.85
N PRO A 181 9.67 8.76 29.63
CA PRO A 181 8.28 9.10 29.30
C PRO A 181 7.83 8.60 27.91
N GLU A 182 8.74 8.07 27.09
CA GLU A 182 8.40 7.47 25.81
C GLU A 182 8.04 5.99 25.99
N PRO A 183 6.90 5.52 25.44
CA PRO A 183 6.56 4.10 25.49
C PRO A 183 7.57 3.27 24.67
N ASP A 184 7.88 2.06 25.16
CA ASP A 184 8.72 1.08 24.46
C ASP A 184 8.18 0.85 23.03
N ILE A 185 9.09 0.59 22.09
CA ILE A 185 8.79 0.34 20.69
C ILE A 185 7.76 -0.78 20.49
N ASN A 186 7.78 -1.81 21.34
CA ASN A 186 6.81 -2.91 21.28
C ASN A 186 5.36 -2.44 21.52
N TYR A 187 5.17 -1.40 22.34
CA TYR A 187 3.85 -0.79 22.54
C TYR A 187 3.40 0.01 21.31
N ARG A 188 4.32 0.72 20.65
CA ARG A 188 4.03 1.51 19.43
C ARG A 188 3.77 0.66 18.19
N LEU A 189 4.40 -0.51 18.10
CA LEU A 189 4.17 -1.48 17.03
C LEU A 189 2.88 -2.30 17.24
N ALA A 190 2.51 -2.55 18.51
CA ALA A 190 1.25 -3.20 18.87
C ALA A 190 0.03 -2.26 18.80
N ASP A 191 0.26 -0.95 18.74
CA ASP A 191 -0.79 0.03 18.52
C ASP A 191 -1.26 -0.01 17.06
N SER A 192 -2.29 -0.84 16.82
CA SER A 192 -2.99 -0.97 15.53
C SER A 192 -3.67 0.33 15.07
N SER A 193 -3.57 1.43 15.83
CA SER A 193 -4.12 2.75 15.54
C SER A 193 -3.12 3.76 14.98
N MET A 194 -1.91 3.34 14.55
CA MET A 194 -1.06 4.18 13.70
C MET A 194 -1.83 4.47 12.39
N ASN A 195 -2.58 5.56 12.42
CA ASN A 195 -3.75 5.83 11.58
C ASN A 195 -3.47 5.64 10.09
N ALA A 196 -4.08 4.62 9.49
CA ALA A 196 -4.21 4.44 8.04
C ALA A 196 -4.64 5.75 7.33
N ALA A 197 -5.46 6.57 7.99
CA ALA A 197 -5.88 7.89 7.48
C ALA A 197 -4.72 8.88 7.23
N THR A 198 -3.59 8.75 7.93
CA THR A 198 -2.38 9.56 7.70
C THR A 198 -1.40 8.94 6.71
N CYS A 199 -1.65 7.69 6.33
CA CYS A 199 -0.82 6.93 5.40
C CYS A 199 -1.29 7.08 3.94
N TYR A 200 -2.25 7.96 3.66
CA TYR A 200 -2.72 8.26 2.31
C TYR A 200 -2.78 9.77 2.05
N THR A 201 -2.32 10.17 0.87
CA THR A 201 -2.59 11.48 0.27
C THR A 201 -2.62 11.30 -1.25
N SER A 202 -3.62 11.92 -1.90
CA SER A 202 -3.76 11.90 -3.36
C SER A 202 -2.56 12.52 -4.08
N THR A 203 -1.77 13.33 -3.37
CA THR A 203 -0.53 13.92 -3.93
C THR A 203 0.49 12.86 -4.34
N CYS A 204 0.54 11.73 -3.63
CA CYS A 204 1.45 10.63 -3.98
C CYS A 204 1.07 9.92 -5.27
N ASP A 205 -0.19 9.98 -5.67
CA ASP A 205 -0.68 9.25 -6.84
C ASP A 205 -0.09 9.84 -8.14
N ASN A 206 0.29 11.13 -8.12
CA ASN A 206 1.06 11.80 -9.18
C ASN A 206 2.43 11.15 -9.45
N TYR A 207 2.96 10.39 -8.50
CA TYR A 207 4.28 9.77 -8.58
C TYR A 207 4.23 8.24 -8.68
N SER A 208 3.05 7.65 -8.86
CA SER A 208 2.87 6.19 -8.93
C SER A 208 3.79 5.51 -9.95
N ALA A 209 3.89 6.04 -11.18
CA ALA A 209 4.78 5.51 -12.21
C ALA A 209 6.27 5.64 -11.84
N ALA A 210 6.64 6.75 -11.20
CA ALA A 210 8.00 6.99 -10.74
C ALA A 210 8.39 6.06 -9.58
N ILE A 211 7.47 5.83 -8.64
CA ILE A 211 7.61 4.88 -7.54
C ILE A 211 7.80 3.46 -8.09
N GLN A 212 6.94 3.02 -9.01
CA GLN A 212 7.08 1.70 -9.64
C GLN A 212 8.42 1.54 -10.38
N SER A 213 8.82 2.57 -11.13
CA SER A 213 10.11 2.57 -11.84
C SER A 213 11.31 2.48 -10.88
N ALA A 214 11.22 3.15 -9.73
CA ALA A 214 12.24 3.07 -8.68
C ALA A 214 12.25 1.70 -7.99
N ALA A 215 11.08 1.14 -7.67
CA ALA A 215 10.94 -0.20 -7.10
C ALA A 215 11.58 -1.26 -8.01
N ASN A 216 11.33 -1.21 -9.32
CA ASN A 216 11.92 -2.12 -10.30
C ASN A 216 13.46 -2.05 -10.39
N LYS A 217 14.08 -1.02 -9.81
CA LYS A 217 15.54 -0.85 -9.78
C LYS A 217 16.19 -1.38 -8.51
N ILE A 218 15.42 -1.71 -7.49
CA ILE A 218 15.93 -2.22 -6.21
C ILE A 218 15.41 -3.63 -5.96
N ASN A 219 16.07 -4.36 -5.07
CA ASN A 219 15.64 -5.70 -4.65
C ASN A 219 15.90 -5.89 -3.17
N ILE A 220 14.84 -5.83 -2.36
CA ILE A 220 14.91 -6.00 -0.90
C ILE A 220 14.18 -7.28 -0.52
N SER A 221 14.91 -8.27 0.00
CA SER A 221 14.35 -9.59 0.26
C SER A 221 13.16 -9.55 1.23
N GLY A 222 12.00 -10.01 0.75
CA GLY A 222 10.78 -10.16 1.56
C GLY A 222 10.02 -8.85 1.79
N VAL A 223 10.29 -7.81 1.00
CA VAL A 223 9.68 -6.48 1.12
C VAL A 223 8.92 -6.14 -0.16
N ASP A 224 7.73 -5.55 -0.03
CA ASP A 224 7.08 -4.84 -1.12
C ASP A 224 7.73 -3.47 -1.29
N GLU A 225 8.59 -3.32 -2.30
CA GLU A 225 9.35 -2.09 -2.50
C GLU A 225 8.48 -0.89 -2.88
N VAL A 226 7.34 -1.12 -3.55
CA VAL A 226 6.39 -0.04 -3.89
C VAL A 226 5.75 0.50 -2.61
N ALA A 227 5.27 -0.39 -1.75
CA ALA A 227 4.70 -0.04 -0.45
C ALA A 227 5.72 0.68 0.44
N LEU A 228 6.97 0.21 0.48
CA LEU A 228 8.03 0.83 1.28
C LEU A 228 8.39 2.23 0.77
N ILE A 229 8.60 2.41 -0.53
CA ILE A 229 8.91 3.72 -1.11
C ILE A 229 7.76 4.71 -0.82
N LYS A 230 6.50 4.29 -0.99
CA LYS A 230 5.33 5.13 -0.74
C LYS A 230 5.21 5.50 0.74
N ALA A 231 5.42 4.54 1.65
CA ALA A 231 5.38 4.78 3.09
C ALA A 231 6.44 5.81 3.55
N ILE A 232 7.66 5.71 3.01
CA ILE A 232 8.73 6.69 3.26
C ILE A 232 8.35 8.06 2.69
N MET A 233 7.97 8.14 1.40
CA MET A 233 7.60 9.42 0.77
C MET A 233 6.49 10.18 1.51
N ILE A 234 5.50 9.46 2.05
CA ILE A 234 4.41 10.06 2.83
C ILE A 234 4.92 10.62 4.15
N ASN A 235 5.74 9.85 4.88
CA ASN A 235 6.26 10.28 6.18
C ASN A 235 7.34 11.34 6.07
N GLU A 236 8.04 11.43 4.94
CA GLU A 236 9.07 12.44 4.69
C GLU A 236 8.50 13.78 4.23
N SER A 237 7.55 13.76 3.28
CA SER A 237 7.13 15.00 2.62
C SER A 237 5.62 15.12 2.40
N ALA A 238 4.83 14.12 2.79
CA ALA A 238 3.47 13.95 2.30
C ALA A 238 3.39 14.00 0.76
N CYS A 239 4.44 13.49 0.09
CA CYS A 239 4.65 13.59 -1.35
C CYS A 239 4.71 15.01 -1.91
N ALA A 240 5.04 16.01 -1.10
CA ALA A 240 5.27 17.38 -1.55
C ALA A 240 6.67 17.51 -2.15
N VAL A 241 6.76 17.64 -3.48
CA VAL A 241 8.06 17.75 -4.18
C VAL A 241 8.85 18.99 -3.78
N ASN A 242 8.22 20.05 -3.30
CA ASN A 242 8.90 21.26 -2.85
C ASN A 242 9.35 21.23 -1.37
N ALA A 243 9.11 20.12 -0.65
CA ALA A 243 9.43 19.98 0.77
C ALA A 243 10.92 20.17 1.05
N GLN A 244 11.22 20.76 2.21
CA GLN A 244 12.58 21.04 2.65
C GLN A 244 12.64 21.10 4.18
N SER A 245 13.64 20.47 4.79
CA SER A 245 13.90 20.61 6.22
C SER A 245 14.61 21.93 6.56
N ASN A 246 14.56 22.31 7.83
CA ASN A 246 15.16 23.55 8.34
C ASN A 246 16.59 23.35 8.90
N SER A 247 17.26 22.27 8.51
CA SER A 247 18.63 21.95 8.95
C SER A 247 19.69 22.71 8.15
N THR A 248 20.90 22.83 8.69
CA THR A 248 22.05 23.47 8.00
C THR A 248 22.34 22.85 6.64
N ILE A 249 22.29 21.51 6.55
CA ILE A 249 22.24 20.79 5.30
C ILE A 249 20.81 20.25 5.16
N PRO A 250 19.97 20.86 4.32
CA PRO A 250 18.56 20.52 4.27
C PRO A 250 18.36 19.17 3.58
N SER A 251 17.38 18.44 4.09
CA SER A 251 16.74 17.31 3.42
C SER A 251 15.67 17.83 2.49
N CYS A 252 15.61 17.34 1.25
CA CYS A 252 14.87 18.00 0.17
C CYS A 252 14.04 17.03 -0.67
N GLY A 253 12.91 17.54 -1.15
CA GLY A 253 12.05 16.86 -2.09
C GLY A 253 11.21 15.75 -1.49
N LEU A 254 10.70 14.90 -2.38
CA LEU A 254 9.70 13.86 -2.10
C LEU A 254 10.13 12.86 -1.03
N MET A 255 11.42 12.55 -0.98
CA MET A 255 11.99 11.59 -0.05
C MET A 255 12.94 12.25 0.96
N GLN A 256 12.91 13.58 1.08
CA GLN A 256 13.73 14.34 2.05
C GLN A 256 15.20 13.90 2.08
N LEU A 257 15.82 13.79 0.90
CA LEU A 257 17.23 13.42 0.79
C LEU A 257 18.13 14.65 0.96
N GLN A 258 19.25 14.47 1.63
CA GLN A 258 20.35 15.44 1.53
C GLN A 258 21.04 15.31 0.15
N PRO A 259 21.54 16.40 -0.44
CA PRO A 259 22.19 16.39 -1.76
C PRO A 259 23.36 15.39 -1.89
N ASP A 260 24.20 15.28 -0.86
CA ASP A 260 25.35 14.37 -0.87
C ASP A 260 24.90 12.91 -0.86
N THR A 261 23.88 12.57 -0.06
CA THR A 261 23.29 11.23 -0.02
C THR A 261 22.70 10.84 -1.36
N ALA A 262 21.91 11.73 -1.97
CA ALA A 262 21.34 11.50 -3.30
C ALA A 262 22.42 11.32 -4.37
N SER A 263 23.47 12.15 -4.33
CA SER A 263 24.56 12.13 -5.32
C SER A 263 25.26 10.78 -5.45
N ARG A 264 25.25 9.94 -4.40
CA ARG A 264 25.83 8.59 -4.41
C ARG A 264 25.12 7.63 -5.38
N PHE A 265 23.85 7.90 -5.70
CA PHE A 265 22.99 7.01 -6.50
C PHE A 265 22.60 7.61 -7.85
N LYS A 266 23.11 8.80 -8.20
CA LYS A 266 22.69 9.54 -9.39
C LYS A 266 22.88 8.75 -10.70
N SER A 267 24.02 8.08 -10.86
CA SER A 267 24.36 7.33 -12.07
C SER A 267 23.42 6.15 -12.32
N VAL A 268 23.13 5.33 -11.30
CA VAL A 268 22.15 4.22 -11.40
C VAL A 268 20.71 4.72 -11.63
N CYS A 269 20.43 5.96 -11.23
CA CYS A 269 19.15 6.61 -11.46
C CYS A 269 19.06 7.38 -12.80
N GLY A 270 20.05 7.21 -13.68
CA GLY A 270 20.04 7.78 -15.04
C GLY A 270 20.40 9.26 -15.09
N VAL A 271 21.01 9.79 -14.03
CA VAL A 271 21.48 11.17 -13.96
C VAL A 271 22.98 11.20 -14.29
N PRO A 272 23.43 12.01 -15.27
CA PRO A 272 24.84 12.08 -15.65
C PRO A 272 25.76 12.47 -14.50
N ASP A 273 26.97 11.93 -14.48
CA ASP A 273 27.94 12.19 -13.40
C ASP A 273 28.37 13.67 -13.31
N SER A 274 28.27 14.41 -14.41
CA SER A 274 28.49 15.85 -14.47
C SER A 274 27.39 16.68 -13.79
N THR A 275 26.24 16.08 -13.48
CA THR A 275 25.14 16.78 -12.82
C THR A 275 25.45 16.97 -11.34
N ASN A 276 25.37 18.22 -10.88
CA ASN A 276 25.44 18.56 -9.47
C ASN A 276 24.03 18.43 -8.86
N ILE A 277 23.85 17.48 -7.95
CA ILE A 277 22.58 17.32 -7.23
C ILE A 277 22.55 18.38 -6.13
N THR A 278 21.53 19.24 -6.17
CA THR A 278 21.30 20.28 -5.16
C THR A 278 19.92 20.09 -4.55
N CYS A 279 19.63 20.78 -3.45
CA CYS A 279 18.29 20.81 -2.87
C CYS A 279 17.24 21.28 -3.89
N SER A 280 17.56 22.32 -4.68
CA SER A 280 16.70 22.80 -5.77
C SER A 280 16.48 21.75 -6.86
N TRP A 281 17.51 20.94 -7.15
CA TRP A 281 17.39 19.83 -8.10
C TRP A 281 16.44 18.75 -7.57
N LEU A 282 16.55 18.38 -6.29
CA LEU A 282 15.69 17.39 -5.62
C LEU A 282 14.25 17.88 -5.47
N LYS A 283 14.04 19.19 -5.41
CA LYS A 283 12.73 19.83 -5.31
C LYS A 283 12.02 20.10 -6.64
N ASN A 284 12.65 19.73 -7.77
CA ASN A 284 12.10 19.96 -9.09
C ASN A 284 11.28 18.75 -9.55
N SER A 285 10.01 18.98 -9.91
CA SER A 285 9.10 17.94 -10.38
C SER A 285 9.58 17.19 -11.64
N THR A 286 10.32 17.85 -12.53
CA THR A 286 10.94 17.20 -13.71
C THR A 286 11.95 16.13 -13.31
N ASN A 287 12.56 16.27 -12.13
CA ASN A 287 13.55 15.32 -11.60
C ASN A 287 12.95 14.29 -10.63
N ALA A 288 11.62 14.32 -10.40
CA ALA A 288 10.97 13.52 -9.37
C ALA A 288 11.28 12.02 -9.51
N ALA A 289 11.23 11.47 -10.72
CA ALA A 289 11.52 10.05 -10.95
C ALA A 289 12.95 9.65 -10.54
N ALA A 290 13.93 10.48 -10.87
CA ALA A 290 15.31 10.24 -10.48
C ALA A 290 15.53 10.49 -8.98
N SER A 291 14.87 11.49 -8.38
CA SER A 291 14.90 11.73 -6.94
C SER A 291 14.33 10.56 -6.13
N ILE A 292 13.18 10.01 -6.56
CA ILE A 292 12.56 8.83 -5.93
C ILE A 292 13.48 7.61 -6.08
N CYS A 293 14.05 7.40 -7.28
CA CYS A 293 15.02 6.32 -7.50
C CYS A 293 16.22 6.42 -6.55
N MET A 294 16.77 7.62 -6.32
CA MET A 294 17.92 7.79 -5.41
C MET A 294 17.54 7.47 -3.96
N GLY A 295 16.31 7.81 -3.54
CA GLY A 295 15.81 7.45 -2.22
C GLY A 295 15.57 5.94 -2.09
N ALA A 296 15.00 5.31 -3.12
CA ALA A 296 14.84 3.85 -3.20
C ALA A 296 16.20 3.13 -3.10
N LYS A 297 17.22 3.62 -3.80
CA LYS A 297 18.58 3.05 -3.72
C LYS A 297 19.21 3.22 -2.35
N TYR A 298 18.89 4.29 -1.63
CA TYR A 298 19.30 4.44 -0.25
C TYR A 298 18.60 3.43 0.67
N LEU A 299 17.30 3.18 0.47
CA LEU A 299 16.56 2.13 1.18
C LEU A 299 17.16 0.74 0.94
N GLU A 300 17.52 0.42 -0.31
CA GLU A 300 18.20 -0.83 -0.66
C GLU A 300 19.55 -0.97 0.05
N GLU A 301 20.36 0.09 0.09
CA GLU A 301 21.63 0.07 0.83
C GLU A 301 21.39 -0.22 2.32
N LEU A 302 20.45 0.50 2.95
CA LEU A 302 20.10 0.33 4.35
C LEU A 302 19.62 -1.08 4.67
N SER A 303 18.94 -1.73 3.72
CA SER A 303 18.38 -3.08 3.91
C SER A 303 19.42 -4.20 4.02
N THR A 304 20.69 -3.91 3.73
CA THR A 304 21.75 -4.89 3.84
C THR A 304 22.01 -5.30 5.30
N SER A 305 22.49 -6.53 5.51
CA SER A 305 22.88 -7.03 6.84
C SER A 305 24.02 -6.24 7.49
N ARG A 306 24.76 -5.45 6.70
CA ARG A 306 25.78 -4.52 7.17
C ARG A 306 25.20 -3.36 7.96
N TYR A 307 23.97 -2.95 7.64
CA TYR A 307 23.33 -1.78 8.24
C TYR A 307 22.08 -2.18 9.04
N CYS A 308 20.91 -2.20 8.42
CA CYS A 308 19.65 -2.35 9.15
C CYS A 308 18.96 -3.69 8.97
N GLY A 309 19.35 -4.47 7.95
CA GLY A 309 18.64 -5.69 7.57
C GLY A 309 17.29 -5.38 6.92
N THR A 310 16.45 -6.39 6.71
CA THR A 310 15.26 -6.28 5.86
C THR A 310 13.97 -5.94 6.61
N ALA A 311 14.00 -5.81 7.93
CA ALA A 311 12.82 -5.42 8.70
C ALA A 311 12.45 -3.96 8.41
N ILE A 312 11.18 -3.71 8.03
CA ILE A 312 10.69 -2.38 7.62
C ILE A 312 10.96 -1.31 8.67
N VAL A 313 10.68 -1.63 9.94
CA VAL A 313 10.94 -0.74 11.08
C VAL A 313 12.41 -0.35 11.17
N ASP A 314 13.33 -1.25 10.85
CA ASP A 314 14.76 -0.98 10.93
C ASP A 314 15.27 -0.20 9.72
N ILE A 315 14.78 -0.52 8.52
CA ILE A 315 15.07 0.25 7.32
C ILE A 315 14.63 1.71 7.53
N ALA A 316 13.41 1.93 8.02
CA ALA A 316 12.88 3.24 8.34
C ALA A 316 13.73 3.95 9.43
N ALA A 317 14.17 3.21 10.45
CA ALA A 317 15.04 3.77 11.48
C ALA A 317 16.39 4.23 10.91
N GLY A 318 16.99 3.44 10.02
CA GLY A 318 18.22 3.80 9.31
C GLY A 318 18.03 4.97 8.33
N TYR A 319 16.86 5.09 7.73
CA TYR A 319 16.54 6.20 6.83
C TYR A 319 16.50 7.54 7.56
N ASN A 320 15.80 7.58 8.71
CA ASN A 320 15.64 8.78 9.52
C ASN A 320 16.85 9.08 10.43
N GLY A 321 17.38 8.07 11.12
CA GLY A 321 18.45 8.20 12.11
C GLY A 321 19.86 7.87 11.61
N GLY A 322 19.99 7.53 10.32
CA GLY A 322 21.25 7.10 9.72
C GLY A 322 21.63 5.66 10.08
N THR A 323 22.67 5.13 9.41
CA THR A 323 23.08 3.72 9.53
C THR A 323 23.40 3.26 10.96
N LYS A 324 23.87 4.17 11.83
CA LYS A 324 24.20 3.88 13.23
C LYS A 324 22.98 3.60 14.10
N ALA A 325 21.78 4.01 13.68
CA ALA A 325 20.53 3.72 14.37
C ALA A 325 20.38 2.20 14.61
N CYS A 326 20.78 1.40 13.63
CA CYS A 326 20.62 -0.05 13.64
C CYS A 326 21.78 -0.82 14.29
N ASN A 327 22.81 -0.13 14.78
CA ASN A 327 23.89 -0.78 15.53
C ASN A 327 23.36 -1.35 16.84
N ALA A 328 24.03 -2.36 17.38
CA ALA A 328 23.75 -2.83 18.73
C ALA A 328 23.86 -1.67 19.74
N SER A 329 22.86 -1.55 20.61
CA SER A 329 22.90 -0.59 21.71
C SER A 329 23.99 -0.96 22.71
N LYS A 330 24.69 0.05 23.24
CA LYS A 330 25.65 -0.13 24.34
C LYS A 330 24.95 -0.27 25.69
N ASP A 331 23.79 0.34 25.82
CA ASP A 331 23.10 0.54 27.10
C ASP A 331 21.89 -0.39 27.27
N CYS A 332 21.39 -0.96 26.17
CA CYS A 332 20.28 -1.91 26.15
C CYS A 332 20.70 -3.23 25.45
N PRO A 333 21.22 -4.23 26.18
CA PRO A 333 21.58 -5.52 25.60
C PRO A 333 20.45 -6.16 24.79
N GLY A 334 20.76 -6.62 23.58
CA GLY A 334 19.79 -7.25 22.67
C GLY A 334 18.89 -6.27 21.89
N LYS A 335 19.02 -4.95 22.11
CA LYS A 335 18.33 -3.92 21.34
C LYS A 335 19.28 -3.20 20.38
N LYS A 336 18.71 -2.61 19.32
CA LYS A 336 19.39 -1.64 18.46
C LYS A 336 19.48 -0.28 19.16
N ALA A 337 20.42 0.55 18.73
CA ALA A 337 20.67 1.87 19.32
C ALA A 337 19.40 2.75 19.26
N TRP A 338 18.65 2.68 18.16
CA TRP A 338 17.40 3.42 18.00
C TRP A 338 16.28 2.94 18.92
N GLU A 339 16.24 1.66 19.25
CA GLU A 339 15.23 1.05 20.13
C GLU A 339 15.49 1.32 21.62
N CYS A 340 16.73 1.65 21.97
CA CYS A 340 17.12 1.87 23.36
C CYS A 340 16.57 3.22 23.85
N LEU A 341 15.86 3.18 24.97
CA LEU A 341 15.31 4.36 25.63
C LEU A 341 16.31 5.05 26.56
N TYR A 342 17.50 4.48 26.76
CA TYR A 342 18.46 4.91 27.78
C TYR A 342 19.85 5.17 27.19
N ASP A 343 20.57 6.15 27.74
CA ASP A 343 21.96 6.50 27.37
C ASP A 343 22.99 5.99 28.40
N ASN A 344 22.52 5.23 29.40
CA ASN A 344 23.37 4.59 30.38
C ASN A 344 22.86 3.20 30.76
N THR A 345 23.77 2.30 31.15
CA THR A 345 23.45 0.91 31.53
C THR A 345 22.58 0.78 32.78
N ASP A 346 22.56 1.80 33.63
CA ASP A 346 21.73 1.83 34.84
C ASP A 346 20.27 2.23 34.56
N HIS A 347 19.95 2.58 33.31
CA HIS A 347 18.61 2.97 32.84
C HIS A 347 18.00 4.14 33.64
N THR A 348 18.82 5.14 33.98
CA THR A 348 18.38 6.35 34.71
C THR A 348 18.45 7.62 33.86
N GLN A 349 19.08 7.57 32.69
CA GLN A 349 19.19 8.68 31.75
C GLN A 349 18.52 8.30 30.43
N CYS A 350 17.53 9.09 30.00
CA CYS A 350 16.83 8.84 28.76
C CYS A 350 17.66 9.21 27.53
N ASN A 351 17.66 8.30 26.56
CA ASN A 351 18.21 8.51 25.23
C ASN A 351 17.37 9.54 24.48
N THR A 352 17.93 10.70 24.16
CA THR A 352 17.26 11.70 23.31
C THR A 352 17.68 11.64 21.86
N GLY A 353 18.82 11.03 21.54
CA GLY A 353 19.40 11.01 20.20
C GLY A 353 18.53 10.35 19.12
N TYR A 354 17.74 9.33 19.47
CA TYR A 354 16.84 8.64 18.53
C TYR A 354 15.35 8.85 18.80
N LYS A 355 15.00 9.90 19.55
CA LYS A 355 13.61 10.24 19.88
C LYS A 355 12.72 10.37 18.65
N GLN A 356 13.17 11.10 17.64
CA GLN A 356 12.41 11.24 16.39
C GLN A 356 12.28 9.89 15.68
N THR A 357 13.37 9.13 15.60
CA THR A 357 13.41 7.81 14.96
C THR A 357 12.44 6.80 15.60
N ARG A 358 12.33 6.79 16.93
CA ARG A 358 11.36 5.95 17.67
C ARG A 358 9.90 6.31 17.40
N ASN A 359 9.62 7.53 16.96
CA ASN A 359 8.29 7.94 16.50
C ASN A 359 8.09 7.67 15.00
N TYR A 360 9.13 7.87 14.20
CA TYR A 360 9.10 7.77 12.75
C TYR A 360 8.99 6.33 12.26
N SER A 361 9.84 5.43 12.78
CA SER A 361 9.95 4.05 12.29
C SER A 361 8.64 3.26 12.39
N PRO A 362 7.92 3.25 13.54
CA PRO A 362 6.60 2.64 13.63
C PRO A 362 5.56 3.22 12.65
N LYS A 363 5.59 4.55 12.42
CA LYS A 363 4.66 5.18 11.48
C LYS A 363 4.88 4.69 10.06
N VAL A 364 6.15 4.60 9.63
CA VAL A 364 6.50 4.05 8.32
C VAL A 364 6.06 2.59 8.21
N ALA A 365 6.29 1.77 9.23
CA ALA A 365 5.85 0.38 9.23
C ALA A 365 4.31 0.24 9.18
N GLY A 366 3.58 1.10 9.91
CA GLY A 366 2.12 1.20 9.80
C GLY A 366 1.67 1.56 8.39
N CYS A 367 2.30 2.56 7.77
CA CYS A 367 1.98 2.95 6.39
C CYS A 367 2.38 1.89 5.36
N TYR A 368 3.46 1.15 5.58
CA TYR A 368 3.83 0.01 4.74
C TYR A 368 2.73 -1.06 4.77
N ASN A 369 2.25 -1.44 5.96
CA ASN A 369 1.17 -2.42 6.12
C ASN A 369 -0.19 -1.94 5.57
N TYR A 370 -0.38 -0.63 5.41
CA TYR A 370 -1.57 -0.10 4.74
C TYR A 370 -1.56 -0.37 3.23
N TYR A 371 -0.37 -0.45 2.61
CA TYR A 371 -0.20 -0.64 1.18
C TYR A 371 0.07 -2.08 0.74
N ASN A 372 0.57 -2.92 1.64
CA ASN A 372 0.89 -4.34 1.45
C ASN A 372 -0.21 -5.23 2.02
#